data_AF-A0AAJ0CAV0-F1
#
_entry.id   AF-A0AAJ0CAV0-F1
#
_cell.length_a   1.000
_cell.length_b   1.000
_cell.length_c   1.000
_cell.angle_alpha   90.00
_cell.angle_beta   90.00
_cell.angle_gamma   90.00
#
_symmetry.space_group_name_H-M   'P 1'
#
loop_
_entity.id
_entity.type
_entity.pdbx_description
1 polymer ?
#
loop_
_entity_poly.entity_id
_entity_poly.type
_entity_poly.pdbx_seq_one_letter_code
_entity_poly.pdbx_strand_id
1 'polypeptide(L)'
;MADDPFDGVLNLEEQFYQEGYKQGLEDGIKAGRIEGRSFGLEKGFEKFLESGRLHGKAVIWANRLPNLKAKSATQPESHQMASGQPESSGRSQQPERHSLPLLPRNPRLEKNVTVLYALVEPETLSTENTDEAVDDFDDRIKRAQGKAKIIERTIGEDSGRSRPQESTSPARR
;
A
#
# COMPACT_ATOMS: atom_id res chain seq x y z
N MET A 1 63.92 6.18 31.51
CA MET A 1 63.85 7.64 31.30
C MET A 1 62.64 8.10 32.10
N ALA A 2 62.80 9.11 32.96
CA ALA A 2 61.68 9.58 33.76
C ALA A 2 60.68 10.27 32.82
N ASP A 3 59.40 9.88 32.87
CA ASP A 3 58.33 10.63 32.21
C ASP A 3 58.35 12.06 32.76
N ASP A 4 58.40 13.05 31.86
CA ASP A 4 58.38 14.45 32.25
C ASP A 4 57.02 14.75 32.91
N PRO A 5 57.01 15.22 34.18
CA PRO A 5 55.77 15.46 34.91
C PRO A 5 54.88 16.55 34.29
N PHE A 6 55.40 17.38 33.37
CA PHE A 6 54.63 18.42 32.68
C PHE A 6 54.10 17.99 31.30
N ASP A 7 54.52 16.85 30.77
CA ASP A 7 54.20 16.41 29.41
C ASP A 7 52.68 16.22 29.21
N GLY A 8 51.98 15.74 30.25
CA GLY A 8 50.52 15.63 30.24
C GLY A 8 49.79 16.97 30.18
N VAL A 9 50.35 18.03 30.77
CA VAL A 9 49.76 19.39 30.76
C VAL A 9 50.04 20.07 29.43
N LEU A 10 51.24 19.88 28.87
CA LEU A 10 51.64 20.48 27.59
C LEU A 10 50.87 19.86 26.41
N ASN A 11 50.47 18.59 26.50
CA ASN A 11 49.70 17.90 25.47
C ASN A 11 48.19 17.86 25.74
N LEU A 12 47.70 18.58 26.75
CA LEU A 12 46.31 18.50 27.21
C LEU A 12 45.31 18.93 26.13
N GLU A 13 45.65 19.96 25.34
CA GLU A 13 44.81 20.42 24.22
C GLU A 13 44.63 19.32 23.16
N GLU A 14 45.74 18.73 22.73
CA GLU A 14 45.74 17.65 21.74
C GLU A 14 44.99 16.42 22.26
N GLN A 15 45.15 16.07 23.54
CA GLN A 15 44.42 14.97 24.18
C GLN A 15 42.91 15.20 24.16
N PHE A 16 42.44 16.38 24.60
CA PHE A 16 41.00 16.69 24.56
C PHE A 16 40.46 16.84 23.14
N TYR A 17 41.26 17.31 22.19
CA TYR A 17 40.89 17.36 20.78
C TYR A 17 40.65 15.94 20.23
N GLN A 18 41.61 15.04 20.45
CA GLN A 18 41.51 13.64 20.01
C GLN A 18 40.36 12.90 20.71
N GLU A 19 40.18 13.13 22.01
CA GLU A 19 39.07 12.56 22.78
C GLU A 19 37.72 13.04 22.25
N GLY A 20 37.54 14.36 22.09
CA GLY A 20 36.32 14.95 21.56
C GLY A 20 36.04 14.51 20.12
N TYR A 21 37.07 14.40 19.28
CA TYR A 21 36.93 13.88 17.91
C TYR A 21 36.49 12.42 17.92
N LYS A 22 37.14 11.56 18.72
CA LYS A 22 36.81 10.14 18.82
C LYS A 22 35.39 9.94 19.36
N GLN A 23 35.04 10.67 20.41
CA GLN A 23 33.69 10.63 20.99
C GLN A 23 32.64 11.09 19.96
N GLY A 24 32.86 12.22 19.30
CA GLY A 24 31.96 12.74 18.28
C GLY A 24 31.82 11.82 17.08
N LEU A 25 32.91 11.15 16.66
CA LEU A 25 32.88 10.15 15.60
C LEU A 25 32.07 8.92 16.01
N GLU A 26 32.31 8.38 17.20
CA GLU A 26 31.57 7.22 17.72
C GLU A 26 30.07 7.53 17.86
N ASP A 27 29.73 8.71 18.37
CA ASP A 27 28.35 9.14 18.52
C ASP A 27 27.70 9.41 17.16
N GLY A 28 28.43 10.02 16.21
CA GLY A 28 27.97 10.24 14.85
C GLY A 28 27.67 8.94 14.10
N ILE A 29 28.52 7.92 14.23
CA ILE A 29 28.29 6.60 13.63
C ILE A 29 27.05 5.94 14.24
N LYS A 30 26.89 5.99 15.56
CA LYS A 30 25.72 5.43 16.26
C LYS A 30 24.45 6.14 15.83
N ALA A 31 24.45 7.47 15.87
CA ALA A 31 23.31 8.32 15.51
C ALA A 31 22.92 8.11 14.04
N GLY A 32 23.88 8.15 13.12
CA GLY A 32 23.63 7.95 11.70
C GLY A 32 23.06 6.57 11.38
N ARG A 33 23.50 5.51 12.09
CA ARG A 33 22.95 4.15 11.91
C ARG A 33 21.50 4.04 12.41
N ILE A 34 21.18 4.70 13.51
CA ILE A 34 19.81 4.72 14.06
C ILE A 34 18.89 5.52 13.15
N GLU A 35 19.32 6.72 12.76
CA GLU A 35 18.57 7.61 11.86
C GLU A 35 18.32 6.94 10.51
N GLY A 36 19.35 6.37 9.88
CA GLY A 36 19.20 5.68 8.60
C GLY A 36 18.22 4.51 8.65
N ARG A 37 18.18 3.76 9.76
CA ARG A 37 17.20 2.68 9.96
C ARG A 37 15.78 3.21 10.10
N SER A 38 15.59 4.23 10.94
CA SER A 38 14.28 4.85 11.15
C SER A 38 13.74 5.46 9.86
N PHE A 39 14.58 6.19 9.13
CA PHE A 39 14.23 6.80 7.85
C PHE A 39 13.89 5.75 6.78
N GLY A 40 14.71 4.69 6.67
CA GLY A 40 14.45 3.59 5.74
C GLY A 40 13.12 2.89 6.01
N LEU A 41 12.81 2.63 7.28
CA LEU A 41 11.51 2.06 7.69
C LEU A 41 10.35 3.00 7.34
N GLU A 42 10.44 4.28 7.72
CA GLU A 42 9.40 5.27 7.42
C GLU A 42 9.10 5.35 5.92
N LYS A 43 10.15 5.44 5.10
CA LYS A 43 10.02 5.51 3.64
C LYS A 43 9.52 4.21 3.04
N GLY A 44 9.97 3.06 3.55
CA GLY A 44 9.45 1.76 3.17
C GLY A 44 7.95 1.66 3.41
N PHE A 45 7.48 2.02 4.61
CA PHE A 45 6.05 2.02 4.93
C PHE A 45 5.23 2.96 4.05
N GLU A 46 5.70 4.18 3.80
CA GLU A 46 5.03 5.15 2.92
C GLU A 46 4.83 4.57 1.50
N LYS A 47 5.89 3.97 0.95
CA LYS A 47 5.91 3.32 -0.35
C LYS A 47 4.96 2.12 -0.42
N PHE A 48 5.02 1.22 0.56
CA PHE A 48 4.15 0.04 0.63
C PHE A 48 2.68 0.38 0.87
N LEU A 49 2.38 1.46 1.60
CA LEU A 49 1.01 1.94 1.81
C LEU A 49 0.36 2.32 0.47
N GLU A 50 1.06 3.07 -0.38
CA GLU A 50 0.54 3.43 -1.70
C GLU A 50 0.39 2.21 -2.61
N SER A 51 1.34 1.26 -2.55
CA SER A 51 1.22 -0.03 -3.24
C SER A 51 -0.02 -0.80 -2.80
N GLY A 52 -0.24 -0.92 -1.48
CA GLY A 52 -1.41 -1.58 -0.91
C GLY A 52 -2.73 -0.92 -1.30
N ARG A 53 -2.76 0.41 -1.40
CA ARG A 53 -3.93 1.14 -1.90
C ARG A 53 -4.24 0.80 -3.36
N LEU A 54 -3.22 0.74 -4.22
CA LEU A 54 -3.37 0.32 -5.62
C LEU A 54 -3.78 -1.15 -5.73
N HIS A 55 -3.22 -2.02 -4.88
CA HIS A 55 -3.57 -3.43 -4.80
C HIS A 55 -5.05 -3.63 -4.43
N GLY A 56 -5.53 -2.93 -3.39
CA GLY A 56 -6.94 -2.96 -3.01
C GLY A 56 -7.87 -2.52 -4.14
N LYS A 57 -7.52 -1.43 -4.86
CA LYS A 57 -8.25 -1.02 -6.06
C LYS A 57 -8.26 -2.10 -7.14
N ALA A 58 -7.11 -2.72 -7.41
CA ALA A 58 -6.99 -3.79 -8.40
C ALA A 58 -7.89 -4.98 -8.06
N VAL A 59 -7.91 -5.41 -6.79
CA VAL A 59 -8.78 -6.50 -6.30
C VAL A 59 -10.25 -6.14 -6.45
N ILE A 60 -10.66 -4.93 -6.06
CA ILE A 60 -12.05 -4.48 -6.19
C ILE A 60 -12.48 -4.46 -7.66
N TRP A 61 -11.67 -3.87 -8.54
CA TRP A 61 -11.97 -3.81 -9.97
C TRP A 61 -11.99 -5.21 -10.60
N ALA A 62 -11.06 -6.09 -10.23
CA ALA A 62 -11.05 -7.48 -10.70
C ALA A 62 -12.35 -8.20 -10.34
N ASN A 63 -12.82 -8.10 -9.10
CA ASN A 63 -14.08 -8.70 -8.66
C ASN A 63 -15.34 -8.12 -9.34
N ARG A 64 -15.25 -6.94 -9.94
CA ARG A 64 -16.34 -6.31 -10.69
C ARG A 64 -16.31 -6.63 -12.19
N LEU A 65 -15.30 -7.34 -12.69
CA LEU A 65 -15.24 -7.76 -14.10
C LEU A 65 -16.26 -8.89 -14.37
N PRO A 66 -17.04 -8.81 -15.46
CA PRO A 66 -18.13 -9.76 -15.73
C PRO A 66 -17.64 -11.21 -15.98
N ASN A 67 -16.44 -11.39 -16.52
CA ASN A 67 -15.91 -12.72 -16.87
C ASN A 67 -15.51 -13.56 -15.64
N LEU A 68 -15.31 -12.96 -14.46
CA LEU A 68 -14.98 -13.67 -13.22
C LEU A 68 -16.22 -14.14 -12.46
N LYS A 69 -17.34 -13.39 -12.52
CA LYS A 69 -18.62 -13.83 -11.95
C LYS A 69 -19.34 -14.87 -12.80
N ALA A 70 -19.21 -14.81 -14.13
CA ALA A 70 -19.80 -15.81 -15.02
C ALA A 70 -19.21 -17.23 -14.80
N LYS A 71 -17.97 -17.34 -14.32
CA LYS A 71 -17.33 -18.62 -13.98
C LYS A 71 -17.76 -19.17 -12.61
N SER A 72 -18.15 -18.30 -11.67
CA SER A 72 -18.67 -18.71 -10.36
C SER A 72 -20.18 -19.00 -10.36
N ALA A 73 -20.91 -18.58 -11.40
CA ALA A 73 -22.34 -18.92 -11.59
C ALA A 73 -22.58 -20.30 -12.23
N THR A 74 -21.53 -21.04 -12.59
CA THR A 74 -21.61 -22.36 -13.26
C THR A 74 -21.33 -23.53 -12.30
N GLN A 75 -21.77 -23.45 -11.05
CA GLN A 75 -22.00 -24.67 -10.26
C GLN A 75 -23.44 -25.14 -10.52
N PRO A 76 -23.63 -26.31 -11.17
CA PRO A 76 -24.93 -26.95 -11.22
C PRO A 76 -25.12 -27.75 -9.93
N GLU A 77 -25.81 -27.19 -8.94
CA GLU A 77 -26.43 -28.03 -7.91
C GLU A 77 -27.78 -28.53 -8.45
N SER A 78 -27.70 -29.57 -9.27
CA SER A 78 -28.82 -30.44 -9.58
C SER A 78 -28.61 -31.77 -8.89
N HIS A 79 -29.15 -31.94 -7.68
CA HIS A 79 -29.64 -33.23 -7.17
C HIS A 79 -30.91 -32.97 -6.35
N GLN A 80 -32.05 -33.19 -6.98
CA GLN A 80 -33.35 -33.35 -6.33
C GLN A 80 -33.37 -34.68 -5.58
N MET A 81 -33.92 -34.70 -4.37
CA MET A 81 -34.83 -35.76 -3.95
C MET A 81 -35.95 -35.15 -3.08
N ALA A 82 -37.17 -35.58 -3.38
CA ALA A 82 -38.42 -35.08 -2.86
C ALA A 82 -38.84 -35.81 -1.57
N SER A 83 -39.47 -35.10 -0.63
CA SER A 83 -40.72 -35.53 0.04
C SER A 83 -41.28 -34.43 0.95
N GLY A 84 -42.59 -34.15 0.86
CA GLY A 84 -43.42 -33.67 1.99
C GLY A 84 -43.62 -32.14 2.15
N GLN A 85 -44.81 -31.66 1.81
CA GLN A 85 -45.42 -30.37 2.21
C GLN A 85 -45.93 -30.41 3.68
N PRO A 86 -46.43 -29.31 4.31
CA PRO A 86 -46.25 -27.86 4.02
C PRO A 86 -46.02 -26.97 5.30
N GLU A 87 -45.78 -25.68 5.07
CA GLU A 87 -46.03 -24.53 5.98
C GLU A 87 -45.16 -24.32 7.25
N SER A 88 -44.22 -23.37 7.19
CA SER A 88 -44.13 -22.34 8.25
C SER A 88 -43.56 -21.03 7.69
N SER A 89 -44.31 -19.96 7.91
CA SER A 89 -43.97 -18.57 7.60
C SER A 89 -42.78 -18.10 8.42
N GLY A 90 -41.57 -18.44 7.97
CA GLY A 90 -40.33 -17.86 8.47
C GLY A 90 -39.75 -16.92 7.42
N ARG A 91 -40.07 -15.63 7.52
CA ARG A 91 -39.45 -14.56 6.71
C ARG A 91 -37.96 -14.50 7.06
N SER A 92 -37.18 -15.35 6.41
CA SER A 92 -35.72 -15.34 6.44
C SER A 92 -35.27 -14.14 5.62
N GLN A 93 -35.10 -13.00 6.27
CA GLN A 93 -34.39 -11.88 5.68
C GLN A 93 -32.95 -12.36 5.46
N GLN A 94 -32.65 -12.81 4.24
CA GLN A 94 -31.27 -12.95 3.80
C GLN A 94 -30.62 -11.58 4.00
N PRO A 95 -29.44 -11.48 4.62
CA PRO A 95 -28.75 -10.20 4.73
C PRO A 95 -28.55 -9.67 3.32
N GLU A 96 -29.12 -8.51 3.03
CA GLU A 96 -28.99 -7.81 1.75
C GLU A 96 -27.51 -7.76 1.37
N ARG A 97 -27.08 -8.65 0.47
CA ARG A 97 -25.70 -8.69 -0.01
C ARG A 97 -25.53 -7.51 -0.96
N HIS A 98 -25.22 -6.34 -0.42
CA HIS A 98 -24.88 -5.16 -1.21
C HIS A 98 -23.63 -5.45 -2.05
N SER A 99 -23.84 -5.86 -3.31
CA SER A 99 -22.76 -6.15 -4.25
C SER A 99 -22.45 -4.92 -5.09
N LEU A 100 -21.17 -4.61 -5.27
CA LEU A 100 -20.74 -3.51 -6.14
C LEU A 100 -21.21 -3.74 -7.59
N PRO A 101 -21.58 -2.67 -8.32
CA PRO A 101 -22.01 -2.78 -9.70
C PRO A 101 -20.88 -3.31 -10.59
N LEU A 102 -21.27 -4.11 -11.58
CA LEU A 102 -20.34 -4.68 -12.54
C LEU A 102 -19.76 -3.59 -13.45
N LEU A 103 -18.51 -3.79 -13.87
CA LEU A 103 -17.85 -2.93 -14.84
C LEU A 103 -18.28 -3.27 -16.27
N PRO A 104 -18.21 -2.30 -17.21
CA PRO A 104 -18.45 -2.57 -18.63
C PRO A 104 -17.53 -3.68 -19.15
N ARG A 105 -18.07 -4.56 -20.00
CA ARG A 105 -17.28 -5.61 -20.63
C ARG A 105 -16.35 -5.00 -21.68
N ASN A 106 -15.08 -4.86 -21.31
CA ASN A 106 -14.07 -4.26 -22.17
C ASN A 106 -12.74 -5.04 -22.03
N PRO A 107 -12.28 -5.72 -23.09
CA PRO A 107 -11.06 -6.54 -23.01
C PRO A 107 -9.81 -5.73 -22.70
N ARG A 108 -9.77 -4.44 -23.08
CA ARG A 108 -8.66 -3.54 -22.73
C ARG A 108 -8.66 -3.19 -21.25
N LEU A 109 -9.85 -3.02 -20.66
CA LEU A 109 -10.01 -2.79 -19.22
C LEU A 109 -9.56 -4.02 -18.43
N GLU A 110 -9.99 -5.21 -18.83
CA GLU A 110 -9.57 -6.48 -18.23
C GLU A 110 -8.05 -6.62 -18.22
N LYS A 111 -7.39 -6.41 -19.38
CA LYS A 111 -5.93 -6.45 -19.48
C LYS A 111 -5.24 -5.43 -18.58
N ASN A 112 -5.76 -4.20 -18.50
CA ASN A 112 -5.18 -3.18 -17.62
C ASN A 112 -5.31 -3.53 -16.13
N VAL A 113 -6.45 -4.10 -15.71
CA VAL A 113 -6.69 -4.54 -14.32
C VAL A 113 -5.74 -5.69 -13.96
N THR A 114 -5.57 -6.67 -14.86
CA THR A 114 -4.63 -7.78 -14.65
C THR A 114 -3.18 -7.27 -14.52
N VAL A 115 -2.76 -6.37 -15.41
CA VAL A 115 -1.41 -5.79 -15.34
C VAL A 115 -1.23 -4.95 -14.08
N LEU A 116 -2.24 -4.18 -13.67
CA LEU A 116 -2.19 -3.43 -12.42
C LEU A 116 -1.97 -4.38 -11.24
N TYR A 117 -2.78 -5.45 -11.13
CA TYR A 117 -2.66 -6.43 -10.05
C TYR A 117 -1.26 -7.05 -9.98
N ALA A 118 -0.73 -7.52 -11.12
CA ALA A 118 0.61 -8.11 -11.19
C ALA A 118 1.73 -7.13 -10.78
N LEU A 119 1.58 -5.84 -11.09
CA LEU A 119 2.58 -4.83 -10.70
C LEU A 119 2.63 -4.59 -9.19
N VAL A 120 1.52 -4.80 -8.46
CA VAL A 120 1.38 -4.49 -7.03
C VAL A 120 1.08 -5.74 -6.19
N GLU A 121 1.41 -6.92 -6.69
CA GLU A 121 1.22 -8.18 -5.97
C GLU A 121 2.23 -8.27 -4.80
N PRO A 122 1.78 -8.34 -3.53
CA PRO A 122 2.66 -8.23 -2.36
C PRO A 122 3.79 -9.27 -2.35
N GLU A 123 3.49 -10.51 -2.70
CA GLU A 123 4.44 -11.63 -2.71
C GLU A 123 5.56 -11.48 -3.74
N THR A 124 5.40 -10.56 -4.70
CA THR A 124 6.37 -10.32 -5.77
C THR A 124 7.22 -9.09 -5.51
N LEU A 125 6.93 -8.30 -4.46
CA LEU A 125 7.67 -7.08 -4.11
C LEU A 125 8.77 -7.42 -3.11
N SER A 126 10.01 -7.04 -3.41
CA SER A 126 11.11 -7.19 -2.47
C SER A 126 10.94 -6.25 -1.27
N THR A 127 11.26 -6.74 -0.07
CA THR A 127 11.33 -5.95 1.17
C THR A 127 12.77 -5.62 1.57
N GLU A 128 13.74 -5.92 0.70
CA GLU A 128 15.14 -5.59 0.92
C GLU A 128 15.40 -4.11 0.63
N ASN A 129 16.38 -3.53 1.33
CA ASN A 129 16.81 -2.14 1.14
C ASN A 129 18.12 -2.08 0.32
N THR A 130 18.19 -2.84 -0.77
CA THR A 130 19.25 -2.69 -1.78
C THR A 130 18.79 -1.69 -2.83
N ASP A 131 19.73 -0.99 -3.46
CA ASP A 131 19.41 0.04 -4.45
C ASP A 131 18.57 -0.55 -5.61
N GLU A 132 18.90 -1.77 -6.05
CA GLU A 132 18.15 -2.46 -7.10
C GLU A 132 16.70 -2.80 -6.70
N ALA A 133 16.48 -3.23 -5.44
CA ALA A 133 15.15 -3.56 -4.94
C ALA A 133 14.27 -2.30 -4.80
N VAL A 134 14.87 -1.20 -4.34
CA VAL A 134 14.18 0.09 -4.20
C VAL A 134 13.80 0.65 -5.58
N ASP A 135 14.71 0.57 -6.54
CA ASP A 135 14.47 1.05 -7.91
C ASP A 135 13.38 0.22 -8.62
N ASP A 136 13.42 -1.11 -8.54
CA ASP A 136 12.36 -1.97 -9.12
C ASP A 136 11.00 -1.65 -8.51
N PHE A 137 10.94 -1.49 -7.19
CA PHE A 137 9.71 -1.12 -6.49
C PHE A 137 9.16 0.20 -7.03
N ASP A 138 9.98 1.25 -7.08
CA ASP A 138 9.55 2.59 -7.52
C ASP A 138 9.08 2.57 -8.98
N ASP A 139 9.79 1.86 -9.84
CA ASP A 139 9.42 1.67 -11.25
C ASP A 139 8.06 0.96 -11.40
N ARG A 140 7.84 -0.09 -10.61
CA ARG A 140 6.57 -0.83 -10.59
C ARG A 140 5.42 0.03 -10.10
N ILE A 141 5.61 0.79 -9.02
CA ILE A 141 4.58 1.70 -8.50
C ILE A 141 4.25 2.79 -9.51
N LYS A 142 5.25 3.39 -10.16
CA LYS A 142 5.03 4.40 -11.20
C LYS A 142 4.22 3.85 -12.37
N ARG A 143 4.52 2.63 -12.83
CA ARG A 143 3.74 1.94 -13.86
C ARG A 143 2.33 1.62 -13.38
N ALA A 144 2.18 1.15 -12.15
CA ALA A 144 0.89 0.82 -11.53
C ALA A 144 -0.02 2.06 -11.42
N GLN A 145 0.51 3.19 -10.96
CA GLN A 145 -0.21 4.48 -10.94
C GLN A 145 -0.69 4.88 -12.34
N GLY A 146 0.15 4.69 -13.37
CA GLY A 146 -0.24 4.90 -14.76
C GLY A 146 -1.41 4.01 -15.19
N LYS A 147 -1.40 2.72 -14.81
CA LYS A 147 -2.50 1.79 -15.09
C LYS A 147 -3.78 2.14 -14.34
N ALA A 148 -3.68 2.51 -13.07
CA ALA A 148 -4.82 2.93 -12.25
C ALA A 148 -5.53 4.14 -12.87
N LYS A 149 -4.79 5.19 -13.29
CA LYS A 149 -5.36 6.37 -13.97
C LYS A 149 -6.10 6.01 -15.25
N ILE A 150 -5.55 5.07 -16.04
CA ILE A 150 -6.22 4.60 -17.27
C ILE A 150 -7.53 3.89 -16.94
N ILE A 151 -7.53 3.04 -15.90
CA ILE A 151 -8.71 2.30 -15.45
C ILE A 151 -9.79 3.26 -14.95
N GLU A 152 -9.44 4.18 -14.05
CA GLU A 152 -10.34 5.22 -13.50
C GLU A 152 -11.03 6.00 -14.61
N ARG A 153 -10.25 6.51 -15.59
CA ARG A 153 -10.78 7.21 -16.75
C ARG A 153 -11.70 6.35 -17.62
N THR A 154 -11.41 5.05 -17.72
CA THR A 154 -12.23 4.12 -18.54
C THR A 154 -13.56 3.80 -17.85
N ILE A 155 -13.60 3.77 -16.51
CA ILE A 155 -14.79 3.46 -15.72
C ILE A 155 -15.62 4.72 -15.45
N GLY A 156 -15.02 5.92 -15.55
CA GLY A 156 -15.66 7.17 -15.15
C GLY A 156 -15.67 7.40 -13.64
N GLU A 157 -14.95 6.55 -12.90
CA GLU A 157 -14.64 6.74 -11.47
C GLU A 157 -13.43 7.67 -11.35
N ASP A 158 -13.58 8.92 -11.79
CA ASP A 158 -12.55 9.92 -11.52
C ASP A 158 -12.58 10.20 -10.01
N SER A 159 -11.45 9.97 -9.34
CA SER A 159 -11.28 10.26 -7.91
C SER A 159 -11.17 11.77 -7.71
N GLY A 160 -12.17 12.52 -8.16
CA GLY A 160 -12.31 13.93 -7.92
C GLY A 160 -12.59 14.14 -6.45
N ARG A 161 -11.54 14.47 -5.69
CA ARG A 161 -11.55 15.39 -4.55
C ARG A 161 -12.97 15.89 -4.28
N SER A 162 -13.65 15.27 -3.33
CA SER A 162 -14.96 15.73 -2.86
C SER A 162 -14.80 17.20 -2.50
N ARG A 163 -15.31 18.08 -3.36
CA ARG A 163 -15.49 19.50 -3.07
C ARG A 163 -16.28 19.52 -1.76
N PRO A 164 -15.80 20.15 -0.67
CA PRO A 164 -16.63 20.31 0.51
C PRO A 164 -17.90 21.01 0.04
N GLN A 165 -19.05 20.37 0.21
CA GLN A 165 -20.31 21.08 0.04
C GLN A 165 -20.37 22.09 1.17
N GLU A 166 -20.16 23.35 0.81
CA GLU A 166 -20.45 24.49 1.66
C GLU A 166 -21.95 24.44 1.98
N SER A 167 -22.27 23.96 3.18
CA SER A 167 -23.63 23.98 3.70
C SER A 167 -23.99 25.44 4.01
N THR A 168 -24.55 26.14 3.02
CA THR A 168 -25.19 27.43 3.25
C THR A 168 -26.49 27.19 4.01
N SER A 169 -26.41 27.26 5.34
CA SER A 169 -27.58 27.28 6.20
C SER A 169 -28.22 28.67 6.13
N PRO A 170 -29.51 28.83 5.78
CA PRO A 170 -30.14 30.14 5.74
C PRO A 170 -30.43 30.61 7.17
N ALA A 171 -29.93 31.80 7.51
CA ALA A 171 -30.26 32.50 8.74
C ALA A 171 -31.77 32.72 8.84
N ARG A 172 -32.40 32.12 9.85
CA ARG A 172 -33.79 32.36 10.21
C ARG A 172 -33.87 33.75 10.84
N ARG A 173 -34.70 34.61 10.23
CA ARG A 173 -35.16 35.89 10.80
C ARG A 173 -36.00 35.65 12.05
#